data_AF-A0A1V1WS36-F1
#
_entry.id   AF-A0A1V1WS36-F1
#
_cell.length_a   1.000
_cell.length_b   1.000
_cell.length_c   1.000
_cell.angle_alpha   90.00
_cell.angle_beta   90.00
_cell.angle_gamma   90.00
#
_symmetry.space_group_name_H-M   'P 1'
#
loop_
_entity.id
_entity.type
_entity.pdbx_description
1 polymer ?
#
loop_
_entity_poly.entity_id
_entity_poly.type
_entity_poly.pdbx_seq_one_letter_code
_entity_poly.pdbx_strand_id
1 'polypeptide(L)'
;MFEFIVSYYNYWMYIGLMMIGFYAMMAKRNLVKKIIGMNIFQSAIIFFYISTSVKKGATVPILENAHGHATHGIEHGANAINVMQYANPLPHVLMLTAIVVMVATLGVALAVVILIYRRYGTLEEDEIMKLVRRG
;
A
#
# COMPACT_ATOMS: atom_id res chain seq x y z
N MET A 1 28.54 1.15 -11.32
CA MET A 1 28.15 0.84 -9.92
C MET A 1 27.22 1.90 -9.34
N PHE A 2 27.58 3.20 -9.39
CA PHE A 2 26.68 4.30 -8.98
C PHE A 2 25.37 4.38 -9.78
N GLU A 3 25.38 4.11 -11.09
CA GLU A 3 24.16 4.12 -11.91
C GLU A 3 23.15 3.02 -11.55
N PHE A 4 23.61 1.85 -11.09
CA PHE A 4 22.73 0.82 -10.56
C PHE A 4 22.05 1.31 -9.27
N ILE A 5 22.80 1.93 -8.36
CA ILE A 5 22.25 2.45 -7.10
C ILE A 5 21.22 3.55 -7.36
N VAL A 6 21.46 4.44 -8.31
CA VAL A 6 20.52 5.50 -8.70
C VAL A 6 19.30 4.93 -9.42
N SER A 7 19.48 3.92 -10.30
CA SER A 7 18.38 3.25 -11.00
C SER A 7 17.44 2.49 -10.06
N TYR A 8 17.96 1.94 -8.96
CA TYR A 8 17.15 1.20 -7.97
C TYR A 8 16.83 2.02 -6.70
N TYR A 9 17.21 3.31 -6.65
CA TYR A 9 17.07 4.16 -5.46
C TYR A 9 15.65 4.16 -4.88
N ASN A 10 14.63 4.20 -5.75
CA ASN A 10 13.23 4.15 -5.34
C ASN A 10 12.92 2.88 -4.53
N TYR A 11 13.42 1.71 -4.96
CA TYR A 11 13.20 0.44 -4.27
C TYR A 11 13.88 0.41 -2.90
N TRP A 12 15.13 0.86 -2.82
CA TRP A 12 15.87 0.93 -1.55
C TRP A 12 15.20 1.87 -0.54
N MET A 13 14.65 2.99 -1.02
CA MET A 13 13.89 3.92 -0.19
C MET A 13 12.64 3.24 0.40
N TYR A 14 11.86 2.51 -0.40
CA TYR A 14 10.66 1.80 0.09
C TYR A 14 10.99 0.66 1.04
N ILE A 15 12.08 -0.08 0.80
CA ILE A 15 12.56 -1.11 1.72
C ILE A 15 12.98 -0.46 3.06
N GLY A 16 13.68 0.68 3.02
CA GLY A 16 13.99 1.45 4.23
C GLY A 16 12.74 1.88 4.99
N LEU A 17 11.73 2.42 4.29
CA LEU A 17 10.45 2.81 4.88
C LEU A 17 9.74 1.63 5.53
N MET A 18 9.77 0.47 4.87
CA MET A 18 9.21 -0.78 5.37
C MET A 18 9.92 -1.23 6.65
N MET A 19 11.25 -1.20 6.69
CA MET A 19 12.02 -1.53 7.90
C MET A 19 11.71 -0.58 9.07
N ILE A 20 11.52 0.71 8.80
CA ILE A 20 11.12 1.71 9.81
C ILE A 20 9.72 1.40 10.36
N GLY A 21 8.76 1.09 9.47
CA GLY A 21 7.40 0.72 9.88
C GLY A 21 7.37 -0.54 10.75
N PHE A 22 8.11 -1.57 10.33
CA PHE A 22 8.25 -2.82 11.08
C PHE A 22 8.91 -2.60 12.45
N TYR A 23 9.98 -1.81 12.49
CA TYR A 23 10.65 -1.44 13.75
C TYR A 23 9.71 -0.68 14.68
N ALA A 24 8.94 0.30 14.18
CA ALA A 24 7.97 1.04 14.97
C ALA A 24 6.88 0.14 15.55
N MET A 25 6.45 -0.88 14.79
CA MET A 25 5.45 -1.86 15.24
C MET A 25 5.97 -2.77 16.36
N MET A 26 7.24 -3.20 16.33
CA MET A 26 7.82 -4.06 17.36
C MET A 26 8.34 -3.29 18.58
N ALA A 27 8.99 -2.15 18.38
CA ALA A 27 9.76 -1.49 19.44
C ALA A 27 8.94 -0.55 20.34
N LYS A 28 7.78 -0.06 19.87
CA LYS A 28 6.96 0.89 20.64
C LYS A 28 6.02 0.13 21.58
N ARG A 29 5.98 0.54 22.87
CA ARG A 29 5.11 -0.04 23.89
C ARG A 29 3.67 0.51 23.88
N ASN A 30 3.50 1.71 23.33
CA ASN A 30 2.19 2.33 23.19
C ASN A 30 1.43 1.76 21.99
N LEU A 31 0.20 1.29 22.22
CA LEU A 31 -0.64 0.66 21.20
C LEU A 31 -0.93 1.57 19.98
N VAL A 32 -1.12 2.87 20.20
CA VAL A 32 -1.36 3.82 19.09
C VAL A 32 -0.12 3.95 18.22
N LYS A 33 1.07 4.01 18.83
CA LYS A 33 2.34 4.08 18.09
C LYS A 33 2.60 2.81 17.28
N LYS A 34 2.18 1.64 17.79
CA LYS A 34 2.23 0.38 17.02
C LYS A 34 1.32 0.43 15.79
N ILE A 35 0.09 0.94 15.93
CA ILE A 35 -0.88 1.06 14.81
C ILE A 35 -0.38 2.03 13.73
N ILE A 36 0.27 3.13 14.13
CA ILE A 36 0.91 4.04 13.18
C ILE A 36 2.06 3.33 12.46
N GLY A 37 2.89 2.58 13.19
CA GLY A 37 3.96 1.76 12.59
C GLY A 37 3.44 0.75 11.56
N MET A 38 2.32 0.09 11.87
CA MET A 38 1.62 -0.83 10.97
C MET A 38 1.14 -0.13 9.69
N ASN A 39 0.57 1.07 9.79
CA ASN A 39 0.14 1.84 8.61
C ASN A 39 1.32 2.23 7.71
N ILE A 40 2.42 2.68 8.32
CA ILE A 40 3.64 3.02 7.58
C ILE A 40 4.19 1.79 6.86
N PHE A 41 4.21 0.63 7.52
CA PHE A 41 4.64 -0.64 6.93
C PHE A 41 3.77 -1.04 5.73
N GLN A 42 2.44 -1.01 5.87
CA GLN A 42 1.52 -1.36 4.79
C GLN A 42 1.64 -0.38 3.60
N SER A 43 1.79 0.91 3.88
CA SER A 43 1.98 1.96 2.86
C SER A 43 3.30 1.77 2.10
N ALA A 44 4.37 1.38 2.80
CA ALA A 44 5.67 1.06 2.19
C ALA A 44 5.56 -0.10 1.19
N ILE A 45 4.83 -1.16 1.54
CA ILE A 45 4.60 -2.31 0.66
C ILE A 45 3.84 -1.89 -0.59
N ILE A 46 2.82 -1.04 -0.45
CA ILE A 46 2.05 -0.55 -1.60
C ILE A 46 2.94 0.25 -2.55
N PHE A 47 3.74 1.19 -2.03
CA PHE A 47 4.65 1.95 -2.87
C PHE A 47 5.70 1.08 -3.55
N PHE A 48 6.22 0.07 -2.86
CA PHE A 48 7.16 -0.90 -3.45
C PHE A 48 6.53 -1.65 -4.64
N TYR A 49 5.30 -2.14 -4.49
CA TYR A 49 4.57 -2.82 -5.56
C TYR A 49 4.23 -1.89 -6.73
N ILE A 50 3.74 -0.68 -6.46
CA ILE A 50 3.46 0.33 -7.50
C ILE A 50 4.74 0.65 -8.27
N SER A 51 5.86 0.90 -7.58
CA SER A 51 7.15 1.20 -8.21
C SER A 51 7.66 0.08 -9.12
N THR A 52 7.41 -1.18 -8.75
CA THR A 52 7.76 -2.35 -9.59
C THR A 52 6.90 -2.46 -10.85
N SER A 53 5.72 -1.82 -10.83
CA SER A 53 4.67 -2.04 -11.83
C SER A 53 4.64 -0.97 -12.93
N VAL A 54 5.35 0.14 -12.74
CA VAL A 54 5.45 1.21 -13.72
C VAL A 54 6.42 0.82 -14.83
N LYS A 55 5.95 0.90 -16.08
CA LYS A 55 6.78 0.75 -17.29
C LYS A 55 7.06 2.13 -17.90
N LYS A 56 8.25 2.32 -18.50
CA LYS A 56 8.62 3.57 -19.20
C LYS A 56 7.74 3.73 -20.45
N GLY A 57 7.06 4.88 -20.58
CA GLY A 57 6.19 5.19 -21.72
C GLY A 57 4.81 4.52 -21.67
N ALA A 58 4.42 3.97 -20.53
CA ALA A 58 3.12 3.33 -20.36
C ALA A 58 2.04 4.33 -19.95
N THR A 59 0.96 4.37 -20.71
CA THR A 59 -0.28 5.12 -20.47
C THR A 59 -1.20 4.33 -19.55
N VAL A 60 -2.18 5.02 -18.95
CA VAL A 60 -3.25 4.41 -18.14
C VAL A 60 -3.89 3.23 -18.89
N PRO A 61 -4.20 2.11 -18.21
CA PRO A 61 -4.76 0.90 -18.81
C PRO A 61 -6.25 1.07 -19.14
N ILE A 62 -6.55 2.07 -19.96
CA ILE A 62 -7.89 2.39 -20.48
C ILE A 62 -7.82 2.24 -21.99
N LEU A 63 -8.60 1.31 -22.52
CA LEU A 63 -8.70 1.10 -23.97
C LEU A 63 -9.59 2.22 -24.54
N GLU A 64 -8.97 3.24 -25.14
CA GLU A 64 -9.69 4.37 -25.74
C GLU A 64 -10.64 3.96 -26.88
N ASN A 65 -10.43 2.78 -27.49
CA ASN A 65 -11.23 2.26 -28.61
C ASN A 65 -12.19 1.11 -28.23
N ALA A 66 -12.46 0.85 -26.93
CA ALA A 66 -13.27 -0.30 -26.51
C ALA A 66 -14.79 -0.08 -26.59
N HIS A 67 -15.26 1.17 -26.70
CA HIS A 67 -16.69 1.47 -26.82
C HIS A 67 -16.95 2.16 -28.16
N GLY A 68 -17.76 1.51 -28.99
CA GLY A 68 -18.16 2.03 -30.29
C GLY A 68 -18.89 3.36 -30.17
N HIS A 69 -18.17 4.46 -30.38
CA HIS A 69 -18.73 5.59 -31.09
C HIS A 69 -18.31 5.45 -32.55
N ALA A 70 -19.19 4.81 -33.32
CA ALA A 70 -19.20 4.92 -34.77
C ALA A 70 -19.55 6.38 -35.12
N THR A 71 -18.56 7.26 -35.12
CA THR A 71 -18.62 8.50 -35.90
C THR A 71 -17.67 8.32 -37.08
N HIS A 72 -18.29 7.82 -38.15
CA HIS A 72 -17.92 7.97 -39.56
C HIS A 72 -16.45 8.21 -39.89
N GLY A 73 -15.84 7.13 -40.40
CA GLY A 73 -15.07 7.22 -41.64
C GLY A 73 -13.66 6.67 -41.54
N ILE A 74 -13.43 5.56 -42.28
CA ILE A 74 -12.21 5.35 -43.09
C ILE A 74 -10.96 5.16 -42.18
N GLU A 75 -10.40 3.97 -41.88
CA GLU A 75 -10.07 2.80 -42.69
C GLU A 75 -9.60 1.63 -41.81
N HIS A 76 -9.83 0.42 -42.30
CA HIS A 76 -8.92 -0.73 -42.29
C HIS A 76 -8.00 -1.03 -41.08
N GLY A 77 -8.29 -2.17 -40.45
CA GLY A 77 -7.28 -3.20 -40.20
C GLY A 77 -6.47 -3.09 -38.90
N ALA A 78 -6.55 -4.15 -38.09
CA ALA A 78 -5.41 -4.66 -37.34
C ALA A 78 -4.51 -3.63 -36.63
N ASN A 79 -5.06 -2.64 -35.92
CA ASN A 79 -4.29 -1.93 -34.92
C ASN A 79 -4.08 -2.87 -33.73
N ALA A 80 -3.03 -3.69 -33.84
CA ALA A 80 -2.54 -4.54 -32.78
C ALA A 80 -2.48 -3.70 -31.51
N ILE A 81 -3.28 -4.07 -30.51
CA ILE A 81 -3.22 -3.44 -29.18
C ILE A 81 -1.76 -3.52 -28.76
N ASN A 82 -1.08 -2.37 -28.74
CA ASN A 82 0.32 -2.34 -28.37
C ASN A 82 0.39 -2.42 -26.84
N VAL A 83 0.32 -3.66 -26.32
CA VAL A 83 0.36 -3.99 -24.88
C VAL A 83 1.56 -3.36 -24.17
N MET A 84 2.61 -2.98 -24.91
CA MET A 84 3.80 -2.30 -24.37
C MET A 84 3.54 -0.85 -23.95
N GLN A 85 2.50 -0.21 -24.51
CA GLN A 85 2.14 1.19 -24.20
C GLN A 85 1.17 1.31 -23.01
N TYR A 86 0.74 0.21 -22.39
CA TYR A 86 -0.18 0.25 -21.25
C TYR A 86 0.51 -0.17 -19.95
N ALA A 87 0.16 0.50 -18.85
CA ALA A 87 0.63 0.13 -17.52
C ALA A 87 0.05 -1.24 -17.12
N ASN A 88 0.76 -2.00 -16.29
CA ASN A 88 0.25 -3.31 -15.85
C ASN A 88 -0.98 -3.11 -14.95
N PRO A 89 -2.19 -3.57 -15.35
CA PRO A 89 -3.39 -3.37 -14.55
C PRO A 89 -3.42 -4.27 -13.30
N LEU A 90 -2.70 -5.40 -13.30
CA LEU A 90 -2.76 -6.38 -12.23
C LEU A 90 -2.28 -5.78 -10.89
N PRO A 91 -1.09 -5.16 -10.80
CA PRO A 91 -0.63 -4.61 -9.53
C PRO A 91 -1.46 -3.39 -9.11
N HIS A 92 -1.96 -2.58 -10.05
CA HIS A 92 -2.77 -1.42 -9.71
C HIS A 92 -4.07 -1.81 -9.00
N VAL A 93 -4.76 -2.84 -9.50
CA VAL A 93 -5.97 -3.37 -8.86
C VAL A 93 -5.65 -4.03 -7.52
N LEU A 94 -4.59 -4.83 -7.43
CA LEU A 94 -4.16 -5.47 -6.18
C LEU A 94 -3.78 -4.45 -5.09
N MET A 95 -3.22 -3.30 -5.47
CA MET A 95 -2.91 -2.24 -4.51
C MET A 95 -4.14 -1.45 -4.10
N LEU A 96 -5.09 -1.21 -5.01
CA LEU A 96 -6.36 -0.57 -4.66
C LEU A 96 -7.14 -1.39 -3.62
N THR A 97 -7.20 -2.72 -3.78
CA THR A 97 -7.81 -3.60 -2.78
C THR A 97 -7.05 -3.59 -1.45
N ALA A 98 -5.71 -3.59 -1.49
CA ALA A 98 -4.89 -3.49 -0.29
C ALA A 98 -5.12 -2.18 0.48
N ILE A 99 -5.31 -1.05 -0.21
CA ILE A 99 -5.63 0.25 0.41
C ILE A 99 -6.97 0.20 1.15
N VAL A 100 -8.01 -0.38 0.54
CA VAL A 100 -9.33 -0.49 1.17
C VAL A 100 -9.26 -1.37 2.44
N VAL A 101 -8.57 -2.51 2.36
CA VAL A 101 -8.36 -3.41 3.50
C VAL A 101 -7.54 -2.72 4.59
N MET A 102 -6.50 -1.96 4.23
CA MET A 102 -5.71 -1.16 5.18
C MET A 102 -6.60 -0.21 5.98
N VAL A 103 -7.42 0.60 5.32
CA VAL A 103 -8.27 1.60 6.01
C VAL A 103 -9.31 0.90 6.89
N ALA A 104 -9.90 -0.21 6.44
CA ALA A 104 -10.84 -0.99 7.23
C ALA A 104 -10.18 -1.56 8.51
N THR A 105 -9.00 -2.18 8.37
CA THR A 105 -8.27 -2.74 9.52
C THR A 105 -7.79 -1.67 10.48
N LEU A 106 -7.40 -0.47 9.99
CA LEU A 106 -7.09 0.68 10.84
C LEU A 106 -8.29 1.12 11.67
N GLY A 107 -9.47 1.22 11.07
CA GLY A 107 -10.71 1.56 11.78
C GLY A 107 -11.04 0.58 12.91
N VAL A 108 -10.93 -0.73 12.62
CA VAL A 108 -11.11 -1.78 13.62
C VAL A 108 -10.06 -1.70 14.72
N ALA A 109 -8.78 -1.53 14.36
CA ALA A 109 -7.70 -1.43 15.33
C ALA A 109 -7.91 -0.25 16.30
N LEU A 110 -8.30 0.92 15.78
CA LEU A 110 -8.61 2.10 16.60
C LEU A 110 -9.82 1.86 17.52
N ALA A 111 -10.88 1.21 17.02
CA ALA A 111 -12.03 0.85 17.84
C ALA A 111 -11.62 -0.07 19.02
N VAL A 112 -10.74 -1.05 18.76
CA VAL A 112 -10.18 -1.92 19.80
C VAL A 112 -9.34 -1.13 20.80
N VAL A 113 -8.50 -0.19 20.35
CA VAL A 113 -7.70 0.67 21.25
C VAL A 113 -8.60 1.51 22.17
N ILE A 114 -9.67 2.08 21.63
CA ILE A 114 -10.64 2.84 22.43
C ILE A 114 -11.30 1.93 23.48
N LEU A 115 -11.65 0.69 23.12
CA LEU A 115 -12.23 -0.28 24.05
C LEU A 115 -11.24 -0.67 25.15
N ILE A 116 -9.98 -0.91 24.80
CA ILE A 116 -8.90 -1.21 25.75
C ILE A 116 -8.71 -0.05 26.73
N TYR A 117 -8.66 1.19 26.21
CA TYR A 117 -8.54 2.37 27.06
C TYR A 117 -9.70 2.52 28.04
N ARG A 118 -10.95 2.29 27.58
CA ARG A 118 -12.13 2.32 28.44
C ARG A 118 -12.11 1.26 29.55
N ARG A 119 -11.49 0.11 29.31
CA ARG A 119 -11.42 -0.99 30.29
C ARG A 119 -10.26 -0.86 31.27
N TYR A 120 -9.07 -0.49 30.79
CA TYR A 120 -7.83 -0.52 31.57
C TYR A 120 -7.29 0.87 31.94
N GLY A 121 -7.80 1.95 31.34
CA GLY A 121 -7.36 3.33 31.60
C GLY A 121 -5.97 3.68 31.06
N THR A 122 -5.29 2.74 30.39
CA THR A 122 -3.94 2.91 29.85
C THR A 122 -3.82 2.32 28.45
N LEU A 123 -2.90 2.87 27.67
CA LEU A 123 -2.56 2.42 26.31
C LEU A 123 -1.13 1.85 26.22
N GLU A 124 -0.45 1.70 27.35
CA GLU A 124 0.86 1.08 27.44
C GLU A 124 0.71 -0.43 27.63
N GLU A 125 1.29 -1.20 26.71
CA GLU A 125 1.19 -2.66 26.68
C GLU A 125 1.68 -3.33 27.97
N ASP A 126 2.77 -2.84 28.55
CA ASP A 126 3.36 -3.39 29.78
C ASP A 126 2.40 -3.29 30.96
N GLU A 127 1.63 -2.20 31.04
CA GLU A 127 0.67 -1.95 32.11
C GLU A 127 -0.57 -2.83 31.92
N ILE A 128 -1.07 -2.92 30.69
CA ILE A 128 -2.18 -3.80 30.33
C ILE A 128 -1.84 -5.25 30.68
N MET A 129 -0.65 -5.73 30.34
CA MET A 129 -0.21 -7.11 30.63
C MET A 129 -0.16 -7.39 32.14
N LYS A 130 0.21 -6.40 32.96
CA LYS A 130 0.20 -6.55 34.43
C LYS A 130 -1.22 -6.60 34.98
N LEU A 131 -2.14 -5.79 34.45
CA LEU A 131 -3.54 -5.76 34.87
C LEU A 131 -4.27 -7.05 34.49
N VAL A 132 -4.01 -7.58 33.29
CA VAL A 132 -4.59 -8.85 32.82
C VAL A 132 -4.10 -10.04 33.65
N ARG A 133 -2.83 -10.07 34.08
CA ARG A 133 -2.30 -11.15 34.93
C ARG A 133 -2.79 -11.14 36.38
N ARG A 134 -3.44 -10.06 36.82
CA ARG A 134 -3.94 -9.89 38.20
C ARG A 134 -5.42 -10.25 38.35
N GLY A 135 -6.17 -10.37 37.26
CA GLY A 135 -7.58 -10.79 37.25
C GLY A 135 -7.74 -12.17 36.66
#